data_AF-A0A2D9CC67-F1
#
_entry.id   AF-A0A2D9CC67-F1
#
_cell.length_a   1.000
_cell.length_b   1.000
_cell.length_c   1.000
_cell.angle_alpha   90.00
_cell.angle_beta   90.00
_cell.angle_gamma   90.00
#
_symmetry.space_group_name_H-M   'P 1'
#
loop_
_entity.id
_entity.type
_entity.pdbx_description
1 polymer ?
#
loop_
_entity_poly.entity_id
_entity_poly.type
_entity_poly.pdbx_seq_one_letter_code
_entity_poly.pdbx_strand_id
1 'polypeptide(L)'
;MTERVIEPQELQVNLEVCKSDFLNNWQALEMGFSAYHELPQSFEDFMLAHVAEKVAEEIEKNIWQGDTGGSAPVNHFDGFEKLIDAVTPGGEITAATVTASNVVDELGKIVDAIPSAVYSKTDLKVYVSSNIARAYQRALGGFAAVGTATDALTPGAGFEGQMYVGRKPMNFDGVNLVMCPGLADNTAVATPSSNLFFGTGLLNDHNEVRVIDMAQYDGSQNVRIIMRMTAGVQFGNSSDIVLYN
;
A
#
# COMPACT_ATOMS: atom_id res chain seq x y z
N MET A 1 20.40 -3.77 21.13
CA MET A 1 20.10 -3.77 19.69
C MET A 1 20.26 -5.20 19.23
N THR A 2 19.18 -5.82 18.77
CA THR A 2 19.21 -7.17 18.21
C THR A 2 19.26 -7.01 16.70
N GLU A 3 20.32 -7.54 16.08
CA GLU A 3 20.47 -7.52 14.63
C GLU A 3 19.34 -8.34 13.98
N ARG A 4 18.74 -7.81 12.92
CA ARG A 4 17.69 -8.47 12.14
C ARG A 4 18.15 -8.57 10.69
N VAL A 5 18.12 -9.78 10.15
CA VAL A 5 18.52 -10.06 8.78
C VAL A 5 17.32 -9.90 7.84
N ILE A 6 17.55 -9.39 6.64
CA ILE A 6 16.57 -9.35 5.56
C ILE A 6 16.92 -10.46 4.58
N GLU A 7 16.02 -11.41 4.39
CA GLU A 7 16.13 -12.45 3.37
C GLU A 7 15.14 -12.14 2.25
N PRO A 8 15.57 -11.47 1.16
CA PRO A 8 14.68 -11.14 0.06
C PRO A 8 14.27 -12.42 -0.69
N GLN A 9 12.99 -12.55 -1.01
CA GLN A 9 12.46 -13.67 -1.79
C GLN A 9 12.32 -13.28 -3.27
N GLU A 10 12.51 -14.25 -4.15
CA GLU A 10 12.29 -14.11 -5.59
C GLU A 10 10.80 -14.16 -5.91
N LEU A 11 10.31 -13.09 -6.55
CA LEU A 11 8.95 -12.94 -7.04
C LEU A 11 8.96 -13.02 -8.56
N GLN A 12 8.03 -13.82 -9.09
CA GLN A 12 7.81 -13.91 -10.52
C GLN A 12 6.33 -13.74 -10.83
N VAL A 13 6.05 -12.77 -11.68
CA VAL A 13 4.74 -12.57 -12.30
C VAL A 13 4.84 -13.13 -13.71
N ASN A 14 3.94 -14.07 -14.03
CA ASN A 14 3.85 -14.68 -15.35
C ASN A 14 2.38 -14.68 -15.77
N LEU A 15 1.96 -13.58 -16.40
CA LEU A 15 0.59 -13.40 -16.86
C LEU A 15 0.50 -13.80 -18.33
N GLU A 16 -0.52 -14.59 -18.67
CA GLU A 16 -0.83 -14.96 -20.04
C GLU A 16 -2.22 -14.44 -20.38
N VAL A 17 -2.29 -13.70 -21.49
CA VAL A 17 -3.46 -12.93 -21.87
C VAL A 17 -3.80 -13.25 -23.33
N CYS A 18 -5.05 -13.61 -23.61
CA CYS A 18 -5.49 -13.91 -24.96
C CYS A 18 -5.75 -12.63 -25.76
N LYS A 19 -5.25 -12.54 -26.99
CA LYS A 19 -5.46 -11.40 -27.90
C LYS A 19 -6.94 -11.22 -28.27
N SER A 20 -7.74 -12.30 -28.27
CA SER A 20 -9.18 -12.22 -28.57
C SER A 20 -9.95 -11.35 -27.59
N ASP A 21 -9.50 -11.26 -26.34
CA ASP A 21 -10.15 -10.45 -25.31
C ASP A 21 -9.98 -8.94 -25.58
N PHE A 22 -9.01 -8.56 -26.42
CA PHE A 22 -8.70 -7.17 -26.76
C PHE A 22 -9.24 -6.76 -28.13
N LEU A 23 -9.45 -7.72 -29.05
CA LEU A 23 -10.08 -7.48 -30.35
C LEU A 23 -11.51 -6.93 -30.24
N ASN A 24 -12.17 -7.11 -29.10
CA ASN A 24 -13.53 -6.60 -28.86
C ASN A 24 -13.56 -5.17 -28.28
N ASN A 25 -12.40 -4.57 -27.95
CA ASN A 25 -12.30 -3.25 -27.35
C ASN A 25 -11.77 -2.19 -28.35
N TRP A 26 -11.76 -0.93 -27.92
CA TRP A 26 -11.47 0.31 -28.68
C TRP A 26 -10.23 0.27 -29.62
N GLN A 27 -9.29 -0.66 -29.42
CA GLN A 27 -8.06 -0.79 -30.21
C GLN A 27 -8.16 -1.69 -31.46
N ALA A 28 -9.31 -2.31 -31.72
CA ALA A 28 -9.55 -3.07 -32.96
C ALA A 28 -9.31 -2.23 -34.24
N LEU A 29 -9.42 -0.89 -34.12
CA LEU A 29 -9.18 0.07 -35.20
C LEU A 29 -7.70 0.36 -35.45
N GLU A 30 -6.84 0.29 -34.42
CA GLU A 30 -5.39 0.47 -34.54
C GLU A 30 -4.67 -0.85 -34.82
N MET A 31 -5.27 -1.98 -34.43
CA MET A 31 -4.75 -3.33 -34.66
C MET A 31 -5.00 -3.87 -36.07
N GLY A 32 -5.51 -3.09 -37.03
CA GLY A 32 -5.65 -3.45 -38.44
C GLY A 32 -6.46 -4.71 -38.76
N PHE A 33 -7.20 -4.72 -39.88
CA PHE A 33 -8.11 -5.79 -40.28
C PHE A 33 -7.44 -7.10 -40.81
N SER A 34 -6.29 -7.52 -40.27
CA SER A 34 -5.58 -8.73 -40.75
C SER A 34 -5.39 -9.78 -39.67
N ALA A 35 -5.53 -11.06 -40.04
CA ALA A 35 -5.41 -12.23 -39.17
C ALA A 35 -3.98 -12.49 -38.63
N TYR A 36 -3.01 -11.68 -39.05
CA TYR A 36 -1.63 -11.68 -38.57
C TYR A 36 -1.32 -10.26 -38.11
N HIS A 37 -1.41 -9.98 -36.82
CA HIS A 37 -1.04 -8.66 -36.29
C HIS A 37 0.01 -8.75 -35.20
N GLU A 38 1.12 -8.08 -35.48
CA GLU A 38 2.05 -7.56 -34.49
C GLU A 38 1.29 -6.60 -33.56
N LEU A 39 1.59 -6.65 -32.27
CA LEU A 39 0.96 -5.76 -31.29
C LEU A 39 1.45 -4.32 -31.54
N PRO A 40 0.55 -3.32 -31.55
CA PRO A 40 0.96 -1.93 -31.60
C PRO A 40 1.81 -1.59 -30.37
N GLN A 41 2.95 -0.93 -30.56
CA GLN A 41 3.87 -0.54 -29.49
C GLN A 41 3.17 0.26 -28.37
N SER A 42 2.20 1.11 -28.73
CA SER A 42 1.38 1.88 -27.78
C SER A 42 0.53 1.00 -26.85
N PHE A 43 0.07 -0.15 -27.33
CA PHE A 43 -0.72 -1.08 -26.55
C PHE A 43 0.17 -1.94 -25.65
N GLU A 44 1.35 -2.36 -26.13
CA GLU A 44 2.35 -3.02 -25.30
C GLU A 44 2.77 -2.15 -24.12
N ASP A 45 3.07 -0.86 -24.36
CA ASP A 45 3.42 0.10 -23.32
C ASP A 45 2.28 0.29 -22.29
N PHE A 46 1.03 0.36 -22.75
CA PHE A 46 -0.13 0.44 -21.85
C PHE A 46 -0.29 -0.82 -20.99
N MET A 47 -0.18 -2.00 -21.59
CA MET A 47 -0.28 -3.28 -20.89
C MET A 47 0.86 -3.43 -19.86
N LEU A 48 2.07 -3.02 -20.22
CA LEU A 48 3.22 -2.99 -19.32
C LEU A 48 2.96 -2.10 -18.11
N ALA A 49 2.49 -0.87 -18.35
CA ALA A 49 2.18 0.09 -17.30
C ALA A 49 1.08 -0.43 -16.38
N HIS A 50 0.00 -0.99 -16.94
CA HIS A 50 -1.10 -1.52 -16.15
C HIS A 50 -0.69 -2.72 -15.29
N VAL A 51 0.11 -3.64 -15.84
CA VAL A 51 0.64 -4.77 -15.07
C VAL A 51 1.60 -4.27 -13.99
N ALA A 52 2.48 -3.32 -14.29
CA ALA A 52 3.38 -2.74 -13.29
C ALA A 52 2.61 -2.06 -12.14
N GLU A 53 1.53 -1.34 -12.42
CA GLU A 53 0.65 -0.75 -11.40
C GLU A 53 0.02 -1.83 -10.50
N LYS A 54 -0.46 -2.93 -11.09
CA LYS A 54 -1.07 -4.03 -10.35
C LYS A 54 -0.06 -4.77 -9.48
N VAL A 55 1.13 -5.01 -10.01
CA VAL A 55 2.23 -5.63 -9.26
C VAL A 55 2.68 -4.73 -8.11
N ALA A 56 2.77 -3.42 -8.32
CA ALA A 56 3.06 -2.47 -7.25
C ALA A 56 1.98 -2.47 -6.14
N GLU A 57 0.70 -2.55 -6.51
CA GLU A 57 -0.41 -2.67 -5.56
C GLU A 57 -0.33 -3.96 -4.72
N GLU A 58 0.03 -5.08 -5.34
CA GLU A 58 0.20 -6.36 -4.65
C GLU A 58 1.44 -6.38 -3.77
N ILE A 59 2.56 -5.77 -4.20
CA ILE A 59 3.76 -5.63 -3.37
C ILE A 59 3.45 -4.82 -2.12
N GLU A 60 2.72 -3.70 -2.22
CA GLU A 60 2.29 -2.94 -1.05
C GLU A 60 1.46 -3.77 -0.08
N LYS A 61 0.53 -4.60 -0.56
CA LYS A 61 -0.24 -5.52 0.30
C LYS A 61 0.69 -6.54 1.00
N ASN A 62 1.66 -7.09 0.28
CA ASN A 62 2.65 -8.01 0.86
C ASN A 62 3.58 -7.33 1.87
N ILE A 63 3.99 -6.08 1.62
CA ILE A 63 4.84 -5.30 2.55
C ILE A 63 4.21 -5.22 3.94
N TRP A 64 2.90 -5.03 4.03
CA TRP A 64 2.21 -4.88 5.30
C TRP A 64 1.65 -6.21 5.83
N GLN A 65 0.85 -6.93 5.03
CA GLN A 65 0.08 -8.12 5.43
C GLN A 65 0.73 -9.45 5.06
N GLY A 66 1.95 -9.42 4.53
CA GLY A 66 2.62 -10.62 4.03
C GLY A 66 2.70 -11.75 5.06
N ASP A 67 2.35 -12.97 4.64
CA ASP A 67 2.49 -14.18 5.45
C ASP A 67 2.85 -15.36 4.54
N THR A 68 4.08 -15.87 4.63
CA THR A 68 4.52 -17.03 3.84
C THR A 68 3.71 -18.31 4.12
N GLY A 69 3.03 -18.39 5.26
CA GLY A 69 2.12 -19.50 5.60
C GLY A 69 0.67 -19.28 5.17
N GLY A 70 0.35 -18.08 4.65
CA GLY A 70 -0.99 -17.63 4.28
C GLY A 70 -1.41 -18.02 2.87
N SER A 71 -2.54 -17.46 2.43
CA SER A 71 -3.09 -17.65 1.07
C SER A 71 -2.74 -16.48 0.15
N ALA A 72 -2.65 -16.74 -1.16
CA ALA A 72 -2.44 -15.70 -2.16
C ALA A 72 -3.53 -14.60 -2.08
N PRO A 73 -3.21 -13.32 -2.33
CA PRO A 73 -1.98 -12.79 -2.93
C PRO A 73 -0.91 -12.28 -1.94
N VAL A 74 -1.05 -12.56 -0.64
CA VAL A 74 -0.13 -12.04 0.42
C VAL A 74 0.93 -13.06 0.87
N ASN A 75 1.12 -14.16 0.12
CA ASN A 75 1.94 -15.29 0.54
C ASN A 75 3.39 -15.23 0.03
N HIS A 76 3.87 -14.05 -0.33
CA HIS A 76 5.13 -13.88 -1.06
C HIS A 76 6.34 -13.64 -0.17
N PHE A 77 6.19 -12.93 0.94
CA PHE A 77 7.21 -12.79 2.00
C PHE A 77 6.51 -12.32 3.27
N ASP A 78 7.16 -12.46 4.42
CA ASP A 78 6.58 -12.02 5.70
C ASP A 78 6.57 -10.49 5.79
N GLY A 79 5.37 -9.93 5.98
CA GLY A 79 5.12 -8.49 6.03
C GLY A 79 5.41 -7.87 7.41
N PHE A 80 5.36 -6.55 7.48
CA PHE A 80 5.61 -5.81 8.72
C PHE A 80 4.68 -6.22 9.85
N GLU A 81 3.38 -6.43 9.60
CA GLU A 81 2.42 -6.79 10.66
C GLU A 81 2.84 -8.09 11.36
N LYS A 82 3.14 -9.15 10.59
CA LYS A 82 3.59 -10.44 11.13
C LYS A 82 4.96 -10.36 11.81
N LEU A 83 5.92 -9.65 11.21
CA LEU A 83 7.26 -9.51 11.78
C LEU A 83 7.23 -8.73 13.09
N ILE A 84 6.39 -7.70 13.19
CA ILE A 84 6.21 -6.90 14.39
C ILE A 84 5.46 -7.72 15.42
N ASP A 85 4.35 -8.38 15.08
CA ASP A 85 3.54 -9.21 15.99
C ASP A 85 4.33 -10.38 16.60
N ALA A 86 5.30 -10.93 15.85
CA ALA A 86 6.20 -11.97 16.34
C ALA A 86 7.14 -11.51 17.49
N VAL A 87 7.23 -10.19 17.77
CA VAL A 87 8.08 -9.62 18.82
C VAL A 87 7.30 -8.60 19.63
N THR A 88 7.56 -8.47 20.93
CA THR A 88 6.90 -7.43 21.73
C THR A 88 7.29 -6.02 21.23
N PRO A 89 6.35 -5.25 20.63
CA PRO A 89 6.61 -3.90 20.19
C PRO A 89 6.75 -2.94 21.39
N GLY A 90 7.19 -1.71 21.15
CA GLY A 90 7.26 -0.67 22.19
C GLY A 90 5.88 -0.31 22.78
N GLY A 91 4.83 -0.47 21.99
CA GLY A 91 3.44 -0.41 22.43
C GLY A 91 2.55 -1.32 21.57
N GLU A 92 1.62 -2.02 22.21
CA GLU A 92 0.65 -2.88 21.54
C GLU A 92 -0.74 -2.50 22.04
N ILE A 93 -1.64 -2.19 21.11
CA ILE A 93 -3.01 -1.80 21.40
C ILE A 93 -3.93 -2.73 20.64
N THR A 94 -4.82 -3.41 21.35
CA THR A 94 -5.86 -4.23 20.73
C THR A 94 -6.84 -3.34 19.96
N ALA A 95 -7.04 -3.64 18.69
CA ALA A 95 -7.91 -2.88 17.82
C ALA A 95 -9.38 -3.07 18.20
N ALA A 96 -10.10 -1.96 18.16
CA ALA A 96 -11.54 -1.94 18.05
C ALA A 96 -11.96 -1.66 16.60
N THR A 97 -13.20 -2.00 16.26
CA THR A 97 -13.80 -1.55 14.99
C THR A 97 -13.79 -0.03 14.93
N VAL A 98 -13.03 0.53 13.98
CA VAL A 98 -12.88 1.98 13.86
C VAL A 98 -14.02 2.54 13.01
N THR A 99 -14.66 3.56 13.55
CA THR A 99 -15.79 4.29 12.97
C THR A 99 -15.56 5.79 13.14
N ALA A 100 -16.36 6.61 12.46
CA ALA A 100 -16.21 8.06 12.58
C ALA A 100 -16.46 8.59 14.01
N SER A 101 -17.11 7.82 14.90
CA SER A 101 -17.38 8.25 16.27
C SER A 101 -16.27 7.94 17.28
N ASN A 102 -15.43 6.93 17.04
CA ASN A 102 -14.36 6.51 17.96
C ASN A 102 -12.94 6.71 17.41
N VAL A 103 -12.79 7.05 16.12
CA VAL A 103 -11.47 7.19 15.48
C VAL A 103 -10.53 8.17 16.19
N VAL A 104 -11.05 9.25 16.79
CA VAL A 104 -10.24 10.23 17.53
C VAL A 104 -9.68 9.62 18.81
N ASP A 105 -10.51 8.86 19.54
CA ASP A 105 -10.09 8.21 20.79
C ASP A 105 -9.08 7.09 20.52
N GLU A 106 -9.31 6.29 19.46
CA GLU A 106 -8.38 5.22 19.08
C GLU A 106 -7.04 5.76 18.57
N LEU A 107 -7.04 6.85 17.77
CA LEU A 107 -5.79 7.52 17.39
C LEU A 107 -5.08 8.15 18.60
N GLY A 108 -5.82 8.64 19.60
CA GLY A 108 -5.27 9.12 20.87
C GLY A 108 -4.48 8.04 21.60
N LYS A 109 -5.05 6.83 21.73
CA LYS A 109 -4.35 5.69 22.35
C LYS A 109 -3.04 5.35 21.64
N ILE A 110 -3.03 5.41 20.30
CA ILE A 110 -1.83 5.15 19.50
C ILE A 110 -0.75 6.17 19.84
N VAL A 111 -1.08 7.46 19.90
CA VAL A 111 -0.13 8.54 20.21
C VAL A 111 0.37 8.45 21.66
N ASP A 112 -0.52 8.19 22.61
CA ASP A 112 -0.16 8.05 24.03
C ASP A 112 0.77 6.85 24.29
N ALA A 113 0.67 5.79 23.47
CA ALA A 113 1.55 4.64 23.54
C ALA A 113 2.92 4.87 22.88
N ILE A 114 3.13 5.98 22.14
CA ILE A 114 4.42 6.26 21.50
C ILE A 114 5.46 6.55 22.58
N PRO A 115 6.59 5.81 22.60
CA PRO A 115 7.67 6.08 23.54
C PRO A 115 8.20 7.52 23.37
N SER A 116 8.45 8.21 24.49
CA SER A 116 8.92 9.60 24.50
C SER A 116 10.26 9.80 23.75
N ALA A 117 11.10 8.76 23.71
CA ALA A 117 12.35 8.75 22.95
C ALA A 117 12.13 8.86 21.42
N VAL A 118 10.97 8.42 20.94
CA VAL A 118 10.60 8.41 19.51
C VAL A 118 9.72 9.60 19.15
N TYR A 119 8.88 10.07 20.09
CA TYR A 119 7.96 11.21 19.87
C TYR A 119 8.69 12.50 19.46
N SER A 120 9.94 12.68 19.90
CA SER A 120 10.75 13.85 19.54
C SER A 120 11.42 13.77 18.15
N LYS A 121 11.32 12.63 17.47
CA LYS A 121 11.93 12.44 16.14
C LYS A 121 11.04 13.07 15.06
N THR A 122 11.67 13.83 14.17
CA THR A 122 10.97 14.54 13.09
C THR A 122 10.43 13.62 11.98
N ASP A 123 10.90 12.37 11.93
CA ASP A 123 10.53 11.38 10.92
C ASP A 123 9.47 10.38 11.39
N LEU A 124 8.89 10.61 12.57
CA LEU A 124 7.78 9.84 13.12
C LEU A 124 6.52 10.01 12.25
N LYS A 125 5.95 8.88 11.83
CA LYS A 125 4.71 8.82 11.07
C LYS A 125 3.80 7.75 11.67
N VAL A 126 2.50 7.98 11.58
CA VAL A 126 1.49 6.97 11.88
C VAL A 126 0.94 6.46 10.56
N TYR A 127 1.23 5.21 10.25
CA TYR A 127 0.72 4.50 9.09
C TYR A 127 -0.64 3.91 9.46
N VAL A 128 -1.69 4.29 8.72
CA VAL A 128 -3.06 3.89 9.00
C VAL A 128 -3.70 3.19 7.80
N SER A 129 -4.56 2.22 8.09
CA SER A 129 -5.38 1.57 7.08
C SER A 129 -6.36 2.55 6.41
N SER A 130 -6.78 2.20 5.19
CA SER A 130 -7.70 3.03 4.41
C SER A 130 -9.04 3.27 5.10
N ASN A 131 -9.52 2.33 5.92
CA ASN A 131 -10.72 2.47 6.74
C ASN A 131 -10.55 3.57 7.80
N ILE A 132 -9.47 3.50 8.59
CA ILE A 132 -9.17 4.50 9.63
C ILE A 132 -9.00 5.89 9.02
N ALA A 133 -8.28 6.00 7.90
CA ALA A 133 -8.11 7.28 7.19
C ALA A 133 -9.45 7.88 6.74
N ARG A 134 -10.35 7.05 6.19
CA ARG A 134 -11.72 7.48 5.79
C ARG A 134 -12.57 7.85 7.00
N ALA A 135 -12.50 7.08 8.08
CA ALA A 135 -13.21 7.36 9.33
C ALA A 135 -12.76 8.69 9.93
N TYR A 136 -11.45 8.94 9.98
CA TYR A 136 -10.86 10.20 10.45
C TYR A 136 -11.27 11.38 9.56
N GLN A 137 -11.18 11.23 8.25
CA GLN A 137 -11.65 12.25 7.31
C GLN A 137 -13.14 12.55 7.46
N ARG A 138 -13.97 11.54 7.74
CA ARG A 138 -15.41 11.72 8.02
C ARG A 138 -15.67 12.40 9.36
N ALA A 139 -14.86 12.11 10.39
CA ALA A 139 -14.93 12.79 11.67
C ALA A 139 -14.55 14.28 11.52
N LEU A 140 -13.52 14.59 10.73
CA LEU A 140 -13.08 15.97 10.44
C LEU A 140 -14.03 16.72 9.50
N GLY A 141 -14.56 16.05 8.48
CA GLY A 141 -15.53 16.59 7.51
C GLY A 141 -16.98 16.57 8.03
N GLY A 142 -17.18 16.13 9.27
CA GLY A 142 -18.49 15.97 9.89
C GLY A 142 -19.14 17.32 10.18
N PHE A 143 -20.14 17.65 9.38
CA PHE A 143 -21.16 18.70 9.60
C PHE A 143 -21.84 18.68 10.99
N ALA A 144 -21.56 17.70 11.85
CA ALA A 144 -22.20 17.53 13.16
C ALA A 144 -21.77 18.56 14.21
N ALA A 145 -20.56 19.14 14.11
CA ALA A 145 -20.13 20.20 15.03
C ALA A 145 -20.63 21.61 14.61
N VAL A 146 -21.16 21.76 13.39
CA VAL A 146 -21.58 23.06 12.81
C VAL A 146 -23.08 23.31 13.01
N GLY A 147 -23.81 22.38 13.65
CA GLY A 147 -25.25 22.49 13.86
C GLY A 147 -25.69 23.33 15.06
N THR A 148 -24.78 23.76 15.94
CA THR A 148 -25.14 24.47 17.18
C THR A 148 -24.29 25.69 17.50
N ALA A 149 -23.20 25.95 16.77
CA ALA A 149 -22.41 27.15 16.97
C ALA A 149 -22.86 28.25 16.01
N THR A 150 -23.40 29.34 16.58
CA THR A 150 -23.57 30.66 15.97
C THR A 150 -22.23 31.31 15.58
N ASP A 151 -21.29 30.55 15.07
CA ASP A 151 -19.97 31.02 14.66
C ASP A 151 -19.57 30.32 13.34
N ALA A 152 -20.28 30.70 12.28
CA ALA A 152 -19.98 30.34 10.90
C ALA A 152 -18.72 31.04 10.37
N LEU A 153 -17.83 31.53 11.24
CA LEU A 153 -16.61 32.25 10.88
C LEU A 153 -15.32 31.60 11.41
N THR A 154 -15.35 30.31 11.75
CA THR A 154 -14.11 29.55 11.94
C THR A 154 -13.64 29.00 10.58
N PRO A 155 -12.46 29.40 10.06
CA PRO A 155 -11.96 28.90 8.78
C PRO A 155 -11.64 27.40 8.91
N GLY A 156 -12.49 26.55 8.34
CA GLY A 156 -12.33 25.09 8.36
C GLY A 156 -13.62 24.29 8.40
N ALA A 157 -14.77 24.91 8.65
CA ALA A 157 -16.07 24.24 8.83
C ALA A 157 -17.02 24.29 7.61
N GLY A 158 -16.52 24.75 6.45
CA GLY A 158 -17.28 24.80 5.19
C GLY A 158 -16.75 23.82 4.12
N PHE A 159 -17.21 23.96 2.88
CA PHE A 159 -16.74 23.21 1.69
C PHE A 159 -15.19 23.20 1.52
N GLU A 160 -14.48 24.12 2.18
CA GLU A 160 -13.00 24.20 2.27
C GLU A 160 -12.36 23.22 3.29
N GLY A 161 -13.16 22.64 4.19
CA GLY A 161 -12.77 21.60 5.15
C GLY A 161 -12.93 20.17 4.61
N GLN A 162 -13.45 20.01 3.39
CA GLN A 162 -13.54 18.72 2.69
C GLN A 162 -12.12 18.27 2.31
N MET A 163 -11.46 17.55 3.23
CA MET A 163 -10.12 16.99 2.99
C MET A 163 -10.20 15.79 2.05
N TYR A 164 -10.32 15.98 0.74
CA TYR A 164 -10.16 14.87 -0.20
C TYR A 164 -8.78 14.19 0.00
N VAL A 165 -8.75 12.86 -0.13
CA VAL A 165 -7.52 12.05 -0.07
C VAL A 165 -6.43 12.70 -0.94
N GLY A 166 -5.28 13.01 -0.35
CA GLY A 166 -4.10 13.53 -1.06
C GLY A 166 -3.97 15.06 -1.16
N ARG A 167 -4.93 15.87 -0.69
CA ARG A 167 -4.87 17.34 -0.83
C ARG A 167 -4.35 18.10 0.40
N LYS A 168 -4.34 17.49 1.58
CA LYS A 168 -3.79 18.08 2.82
C LYS A 168 -3.11 16.98 3.66
N PRO A 169 -1.91 17.22 4.23
CA PRO A 169 -1.33 16.29 5.18
C PRO A 169 -2.29 16.12 6.35
N MET A 170 -2.75 14.88 6.55
CA MET A 170 -3.54 14.53 7.72
C MET A 170 -2.57 14.53 8.89
N ASN A 171 -2.77 15.43 9.85
CA ASN A 171 -2.00 15.44 11.09
C ASN A 171 -2.96 15.14 12.24
N PHE A 172 -2.47 14.40 13.23
CA PHE A 172 -3.15 14.17 14.50
C PHE A 172 -2.16 14.44 15.61
N ASP A 173 -2.51 15.39 16.49
CA ASP A 173 -1.67 15.85 17.59
C ASP A 173 -0.22 16.20 17.19
N GLY A 174 -0.06 16.82 16.02
CA GLY A 174 1.26 17.20 15.48
C GLY A 174 2.04 16.08 14.78
N VAL A 175 1.57 14.82 14.83
CA VAL A 175 2.17 13.68 14.11
C VAL A 175 1.49 13.48 12.75
N ASN A 176 2.28 13.18 11.73
CA ASN A 176 1.80 13.01 10.36
C ASN A 176 1.17 11.61 10.17
N LEU A 177 -0.07 11.58 9.69
CA LEU A 177 -0.82 10.38 9.32
C LEU A 177 -0.63 10.05 7.84
N VAL A 178 -0.15 8.85 7.55
CA VAL A 178 0.03 8.34 6.19
C VAL A 178 -0.97 7.21 5.95
N MET A 179 -1.78 7.35 4.92
CA MET A 179 -2.69 6.29 4.50
C MET A 179 -1.92 5.22 3.71
N CYS A 180 -1.94 3.99 4.20
CA CYS A 180 -1.35 2.83 3.55
C CYS A 180 -2.48 1.90 3.08
N PRO A 181 -2.75 1.81 1.77
CA PRO A 181 -3.82 0.96 1.24
C PRO A 181 -3.51 -0.54 1.38
N GLY A 182 -2.24 -0.92 1.57
CA GLY A 182 -1.82 -2.30 1.80
C GLY A 182 -2.00 -2.81 3.23
N LEU A 183 -2.37 -1.95 4.18
CA LEU A 183 -2.47 -2.27 5.61
C LEU A 183 -3.84 -2.91 5.94
N ALA A 184 -3.90 -3.85 6.87
CA ALA A 184 -5.14 -4.55 7.22
C ALA A 184 -6.23 -3.61 7.79
N ASP A 185 -7.50 -3.97 7.64
CA ASP A 185 -8.60 -3.15 8.13
C ASP A 185 -8.56 -3.00 9.65
N ASN A 186 -8.78 -1.77 10.14
CA ASN A 186 -8.64 -1.40 11.56
C ASN A 186 -7.23 -1.59 12.12
N THR A 187 -6.20 -1.67 11.28
CA THR A 187 -4.82 -1.76 11.76
C THR A 187 -4.09 -0.42 11.55
N ALA A 188 -3.15 -0.11 12.43
CA ALA A 188 -2.25 1.04 12.33
C ALA A 188 -0.89 0.73 12.94
N VAL A 189 0.15 1.39 12.42
CA VAL A 189 1.54 1.24 12.89
C VAL A 189 2.16 2.62 13.06
N ALA A 190 2.62 2.96 14.27
CA ALA A 190 3.38 4.19 14.50
C ALA A 190 4.86 3.86 14.64
N THR A 191 5.69 4.42 13.78
CA THR A 191 7.13 4.18 13.76
C THR A 191 7.85 5.28 12.98
N PRO A 192 9.10 5.61 13.33
CA PRO A 192 9.91 6.48 12.49
C PRO A 192 10.19 5.83 11.15
N SER A 193 10.10 6.60 10.07
CA SER A 193 10.32 6.06 8.72
C SER A 193 11.72 5.47 8.52
N SER A 194 12.72 5.91 9.30
CA SER A 194 14.06 5.34 9.29
C SER A 194 14.15 3.92 9.86
N ASN A 195 13.09 3.43 10.50
CA ASN A 195 13.06 2.12 11.16
C ASN A 195 12.44 1.03 10.27
N LEU A 196 11.84 1.40 9.13
CA LEU A 196 11.28 0.47 8.15
C LEU A 196 12.26 0.32 6.98
N PHE A 197 12.63 -0.92 6.67
CA PHE A 197 13.53 -1.25 5.58
C PHE A 197 12.83 -2.14 4.56
N PHE A 198 12.95 -1.75 3.30
CA PHE A 198 12.55 -2.54 2.15
C PHE A 198 13.81 -2.96 1.38
N GLY A 199 14.09 -4.25 1.37
CA GLY A 199 15.21 -4.83 0.66
C GLY A 199 14.79 -5.25 -0.74
N THR A 200 15.56 -4.81 -1.74
CA THR A 200 15.46 -5.28 -3.12
C THR A 200 16.82 -5.78 -3.60
N GLY A 201 16.84 -6.70 -4.55
CA GLY A 201 18.08 -7.14 -5.18
C GLY A 201 18.69 -6.01 -6.02
N LEU A 202 19.91 -5.60 -5.67
CA LEU A 202 20.65 -4.51 -6.34
C LEU A 202 21.62 -4.99 -7.43
N LEU A 203 21.83 -6.32 -7.53
CA LEU A 203 22.94 -6.90 -8.30
C LEU A 203 22.41 -7.92 -9.32
N ASN A 204 22.19 -7.46 -10.54
CA ASN A 204 22.23 -8.28 -11.77
C ASN A 204 21.15 -9.32 -12.07
N ASP A 205 20.05 -9.39 -11.33
CA ASP A 205 18.81 -9.86 -11.95
C ASP A 205 18.12 -8.63 -12.52
N HIS A 206 18.28 -8.45 -13.83
CA HIS A 206 17.44 -7.53 -14.57
C HIS A 206 16.01 -7.82 -14.16
N ASN A 207 15.30 -6.80 -13.65
CA ASN A 207 13.84 -6.78 -13.62
C ASN A 207 13.40 -7.00 -15.08
N GLU A 208 13.36 -8.26 -15.50
CA GLU A 208 13.15 -8.66 -16.88
C GLU A 208 11.66 -8.50 -17.08
N VAL A 209 11.28 -7.28 -17.49
CA VAL A 209 9.94 -6.99 -17.94
C VAL A 209 9.93 -7.26 -19.43
N ARG A 210 9.36 -8.40 -19.82
CA ARG A 210 9.24 -8.78 -21.23
C ARG A 210 7.81 -9.09 -21.58
N VAL A 211 7.38 -8.47 -22.66
CA VAL A 211 6.19 -8.86 -23.40
C VAL A 211 6.64 -9.83 -24.48
N ILE A 212 6.10 -11.04 -24.47
CA ILE A 212 6.41 -12.08 -25.46
C ILE A 212 5.12 -12.44 -26.17
N ASP A 213 5.08 -12.18 -27.48
CA ASP A 213 4.01 -12.64 -28.35
C ASP A 213 4.18 -14.14 -28.64
N MET A 214 3.26 -14.97 -28.12
CA MET A 214 3.29 -16.42 -28.31
C MET A 214 2.85 -16.84 -29.71
N ALA A 215 2.24 -15.95 -30.50
CA ALA A 215 1.79 -16.26 -31.85
C ALA A 215 2.94 -16.70 -32.78
N GLN A 216 4.16 -16.20 -32.53
CA GLN A 216 5.35 -16.55 -33.32
C GLN A 216 5.99 -17.90 -32.91
N TYR A 217 5.73 -18.38 -31.68
CA TYR A 217 6.40 -19.57 -31.12
C TYR A 217 5.50 -20.80 -31.06
N ASP A 218 4.22 -20.62 -30.74
CA ASP A 218 3.24 -21.70 -30.51
C ASP A 218 2.00 -21.55 -31.42
N GLY A 219 1.86 -20.44 -32.13
CA GLY A 219 0.69 -20.18 -32.97
C GLY A 219 -0.59 -19.87 -32.17
N SER A 220 -0.51 -19.85 -30.84
CA SER A 220 -1.56 -19.35 -29.96
C SER A 220 -1.63 -17.82 -30.03
N GLN A 221 -2.84 -17.26 -30.05
CA GLN A 221 -3.04 -15.81 -30.04
C GLN A 221 -2.89 -15.25 -28.63
N ASN A 222 -1.78 -15.55 -27.94
CA ASN A 222 -1.56 -15.17 -26.55
C ASN A 222 -0.35 -14.22 -26.42
N VAL A 223 -0.43 -13.32 -25.45
CA VAL A 223 0.66 -12.43 -25.04
C VAL A 223 1.04 -12.79 -23.62
N ARG A 224 2.32 -13.05 -23.40
CA ARG A 224 2.87 -13.35 -22.08
C ARG A 224 3.64 -12.16 -21.55
N ILE A 225 3.32 -11.72 -20.34
CA ILE A 225 4.05 -10.66 -19.63
C ILE A 225 4.77 -11.32 -18.46
N ILE A 226 6.10 -11.24 -18.49
CA ILE A 226 6.96 -11.75 -17.43
C ILE A 226 7.57 -10.57 -16.70
N MET A 227 7.50 -10.57 -15.37
CA MET A 227 8.26 -9.70 -14.49
C MET A 227 8.91 -10.53 -13.40
N ARG A 228 10.19 -10.28 -13.13
CA ARG A 228 10.94 -10.89 -12.04
C ARG A 228 11.50 -9.81 -11.16
N MET A 229 11.41 -10.00 -9.86
CA MET A 229 11.99 -9.08 -8.88
C MET A 229 12.27 -9.80 -7.58
N THR A 230 13.16 -9.27 -6.77
CA THR A 230 13.39 -9.76 -5.40
C THR A 230 12.96 -8.69 -4.42
N ALA A 231 12.20 -9.10 -3.40
CA ALA A 231 11.67 -8.20 -2.39
C ALA A 231 11.67 -8.86 -1.01
N GLY A 232 11.90 -8.06 0.03
CA GLY A 232 11.76 -8.46 1.42
C GLY A 232 11.65 -7.23 2.31
N VAL A 233 11.05 -7.39 3.48
CA VAL A 233 10.89 -6.30 4.47
C VAL A 233 11.51 -6.68 5.80
N GLN A 234 11.99 -5.67 6.51
CA GLN A 234 12.44 -5.82 7.89
C GLN A 234 12.40 -4.49 8.61
N PHE A 235 12.29 -4.51 9.93
CA PHE A 235 12.40 -3.31 10.76
C PHE A 235 13.63 -3.36 11.65
N GLY A 236 14.10 -2.19 12.10
CA GLY A 236 15.29 -2.08 12.94
C GLY A 236 15.03 -2.44 14.40
N ASN A 237 14.41 -1.52 15.15
CA ASN A 237 14.15 -1.64 16.58
C ASN A 237 12.66 -1.82 16.86
N SER A 238 12.28 -2.90 17.55
CA SER A 238 10.87 -3.15 17.93
C SER A 238 10.37 -2.17 18.99
N SER A 239 11.25 -1.68 19.87
CA SER A 239 10.83 -0.75 20.94
C SER A 239 10.39 0.61 20.43
N ASP A 240 10.71 0.94 19.18
CA ASP A 240 10.37 2.23 18.56
C ASP A 240 9.06 2.14 17.75
N ILE A 241 8.38 0.99 17.80
CA ILE A 241 7.17 0.69 17.03
C ILE A 241 6.00 0.57 17.99
N VAL A 242 4.87 1.19 17.63
CA VAL A 242 3.56 0.92 18.23
C VAL A 242 2.69 0.22 17.19
N LEU A 243 2.14 -0.94 17.56
CA LEU A 243 1.22 -1.71 16.74
C LEU A 243 -0.21 -1.58 17.30
N TYR A 244 -1.15 -1.29 16.40
CA TYR A 244 -2.59 -1.34 16.66
C TYR A 244 -3.17 -2.39 15.71
N ASN A 245 -3.57 -3.57 16.20
CA ASN A 245 -4.14 -4.66 15.40
C ASN A 245 -5.33 -5.35 16.08
#